data_AF-A0A0G4N5I0-F1
#
_entry.id   AF-A0A0G4N5I0-F1
#
_cell.length_a   1.000
_cell.length_b   1.000
_cell.length_c   1.000
_cell.angle_alpha   90.00
_cell.angle_beta   90.00
_cell.angle_gamma   90.00
#
_symmetry.space_group_name_H-M   'P 1'
#
loop_
_entity.id
_entity.type
_entity.pdbx_description
1 polymer ?
#
loop_
_entity_poly.entity_id
_entity_poly.type
_entity_poly.pdbx_seq_one_letter_code
_entity_poly.pdbx_strand_id
1 'polypeptide(L)'
;PPTGSEKEKSAWGIGEEADLIALNPIFDPEGTTWGLAEDITGYNKNNRSEPLPPRRAHIVTASRLSRRLLMTMHRETAHKKHFAFPEMWPATAAFHHGYKAVFAPHPQFVDREWPIEYFGAVLNAGKNGASGGGRMSVFGQREHNMRGLTWFYNSGFGPNLYRRWLGLKVNNDGGEEFELVEDATKDGKTVGHLRGGEGRMCLPPMLIHPVKDVELPVEGKKDPEEE
;
A
#
# COMPACT_ATOMS: atom_id res chain seq x y z
N PRO A 1 -23.79 16.75 -5.35
CA PRO A 1 -22.90 17.78 -4.78
C PRO A 1 -23.67 19.10 -4.52
N PRO A 2 -23.43 19.81 -3.41
CA PRO A 2 -24.08 21.10 -3.17
C PRO A 2 -23.57 22.15 -4.17
N THR A 3 -24.47 22.99 -4.67
CA THR A 3 -24.22 24.01 -5.69
C THR A 3 -23.82 25.34 -5.02
N GLY A 4 -22.68 25.37 -4.33
CA GLY A 4 -22.13 26.58 -3.70
C GLY A 4 -21.35 27.48 -4.68
N SER A 5 -21.17 28.74 -4.30
CA SER A 5 -20.35 29.74 -4.99
C SER A 5 -18.85 29.37 -4.97
N GLU A 6 -18.02 29.95 -5.86
CA GLU A 6 -16.58 29.64 -5.91
C GLU A 6 -15.82 29.94 -4.60
N LYS A 7 -16.23 30.98 -3.86
CA LYS A 7 -15.65 31.28 -2.54
C LYS A 7 -15.98 30.20 -1.50
N GLU A 8 -17.20 29.66 -1.53
CA GLU A 8 -17.60 28.56 -0.66
C GLU A 8 -16.87 27.26 -1.02
N LYS A 9 -16.61 27.03 -2.32
CA LYS A 9 -15.75 25.93 -2.78
C LYS A 9 -14.32 26.06 -2.27
N SER A 10 -13.76 27.28 -2.20
CA SER A 10 -12.41 27.54 -1.71
C SER A 10 -12.23 27.29 -0.20
N ALA A 11 -13.31 27.33 0.58
CA ALA A 11 -13.28 27.07 2.03
C ALA A 11 -13.63 25.61 2.39
N TRP A 12 -14.05 24.80 1.42
CA TRP A 12 -14.49 23.43 1.66
C TRP A 12 -13.33 22.56 2.20
N GLY A 13 -13.54 22.01 3.40
CA GLY A 13 -12.65 20.99 3.97
C GLY A 13 -11.41 21.57 4.64
N ILE A 14 -11.28 22.90 4.68
CA ILE A 14 -10.29 23.58 5.52
C ILE A 14 -10.70 23.40 6.99
N GLY A 15 -9.80 22.88 7.82
CA GLY A 15 -10.06 22.60 9.23
C GLY A 15 -10.94 21.37 9.51
N GLU A 16 -11.60 20.79 8.50
CA GLU A 16 -12.35 19.54 8.66
C GLU A 16 -11.40 18.35 8.74
N GLU A 17 -11.61 17.45 9.71
CA GLU A 17 -10.90 16.17 9.76
C GLU A 17 -11.28 15.29 8.57
N ALA A 18 -10.32 14.51 8.06
CA ALA A 18 -10.61 13.56 7.00
C ALA A 18 -11.46 12.40 7.52
N ASP A 19 -12.51 12.04 6.76
CA ASP A 19 -13.31 10.85 7.00
C ASP A 19 -12.58 9.57 6.62
N LEU A 20 -11.70 9.63 5.62
CA LEU A 20 -10.82 8.55 5.23
C LEU A 20 -9.38 9.03 5.25
N ILE A 21 -8.53 8.35 6.00
CA ILE A 21 -7.08 8.47 5.92
C ILE A 21 -6.53 7.13 5.45
N ALA A 22 -6.10 7.07 4.20
CA ALA A 22 -5.44 5.91 3.61
C ALA A 22 -3.92 5.99 3.81
N LEU A 23 -3.27 4.82 3.81
CA LEU A 23 -1.81 4.69 3.85
C LEU A 23 -1.22 4.32 2.48
N ASN A 24 -2.02 4.37 1.42
CA ASN A 24 -1.56 4.25 0.04
C ASN A 24 -2.29 5.32 -0.81
N PRO A 25 -1.74 5.75 -1.96
CA PRO A 25 -2.41 6.72 -2.81
C PRO A 25 -3.83 6.30 -3.17
N ILE A 26 -4.76 7.24 -3.04
CA ILE A 26 -6.13 7.05 -3.52
C ILE A 26 -6.12 7.30 -5.03
N PHE A 27 -6.47 6.29 -5.81
CA PHE A 27 -6.40 6.32 -7.27
C PHE A 27 -7.77 6.13 -7.92
N ASP A 28 -7.86 6.53 -9.18
CA ASP A 28 -8.99 6.24 -10.05
C ASP A 28 -8.79 4.86 -10.70
N PRO A 29 -9.64 3.85 -10.42
CA PRO A 29 -9.50 2.54 -11.04
C PRO A 29 -9.93 2.53 -12.52
N GLU A 30 -10.64 3.56 -13.00
CA GLU A 30 -11.11 3.65 -14.39
C GLU A 30 -9.95 3.59 -15.38
N GLY A 31 -10.07 2.74 -16.40
CA GLY A 31 -9.06 2.56 -17.45
C GLY A 31 -7.73 1.96 -17.00
N THR A 32 -7.56 1.61 -15.72
CA THR A 32 -6.38 0.88 -15.23
C THR A 32 -6.41 -0.59 -15.63
N THR A 33 -5.35 -1.33 -15.32
CA THR A 33 -5.31 -2.80 -15.51
C THR A 33 -5.54 -3.56 -14.20
N TRP A 34 -6.05 -2.88 -13.17
CA TRP A 34 -6.30 -3.48 -11.86
C TRP A 34 -7.50 -4.43 -11.94
N GLY A 35 -7.28 -5.71 -11.63
CA GLY A 35 -8.26 -6.77 -11.87
C GLY A 35 -9.57 -6.63 -11.09
N LEU A 36 -9.58 -5.81 -10.04
CA LEU A 36 -10.75 -5.56 -9.18
C LEU A 36 -11.41 -4.21 -9.48
N ALA A 37 -10.96 -3.51 -10.52
CA ALA A 37 -11.50 -2.20 -10.89
C ALA A 37 -13.03 -2.26 -11.06
N GLU A 38 -13.55 -3.32 -11.69
CA GLU A 38 -14.98 -3.48 -11.98
C GLU A 38 -15.77 -4.20 -10.88
N ASP A 39 -15.14 -4.59 -9.76
CA ASP A 39 -15.80 -5.27 -8.64
C ASP A 39 -16.63 -4.29 -7.81
N ILE A 40 -17.79 -3.96 -8.37
CA ILE A 40 -18.78 -3.05 -7.80
C ILE A 40 -20.19 -3.58 -8.08
N THR A 41 -21.02 -3.61 -7.05
CA THR A 41 -22.34 -4.26 -7.04
C THR A 41 -23.42 -3.34 -6.49
N GLY A 42 -24.67 -3.58 -6.89
CA GLY A 42 -25.85 -2.88 -6.40
C GLY A 42 -26.19 -1.60 -7.16
N TYR A 43 -25.29 -1.12 -8.01
CA TYR A 43 -25.57 0.01 -8.90
C TYR A 43 -26.38 -0.47 -10.10
N ASN A 44 -27.44 0.27 -10.44
CA ASN A 44 -28.27 -0.03 -11.60
C ASN A 44 -27.41 -0.01 -12.87
N LYS A 45 -27.12 -1.20 -13.38
CA LYS A 45 -26.65 -1.41 -14.75
C LYS A 45 -27.85 -1.95 -15.49
N ASN A 46 -28.61 -1.09 -16.17
CA ASN A 46 -29.75 -1.58 -16.96
C ASN A 46 -29.26 -2.44 -18.14
N ASN A 47 -27.98 -2.33 -18.51
CA ASN A 47 -27.24 -3.23 -19.39
C ASN A 47 -25.71 -3.10 -19.15
N ARG A 48 -24.90 -3.95 -19.81
CA ARG A 48 -23.42 -3.90 -19.75
C ARG A 48 -22.79 -2.65 -20.38
N SER A 49 -23.58 -1.84 -21.09
CA SER A 49 -23.11 -0.68 -21.86
C SER A 49 -23.13 0.62 -21.06
N GLU A 50 -23.83 0.66 -19.93
CA GLU A 50 -23.83 1.81 -19.02
C GLU A 50 -22.48 1.91 -18.30
N PRO A 51 -21.88 3.13 -18.20
CA PRO A 51 -20.63 3.31 -17.51
C PRO A 51 -20.79 3.00 -16.02
N LEU A 52 -19.74 2.46 -15.43
CA LEU A 52 -19.67 2.27 -13.99
C LEU A 52 -19.76 3.62 -13.27
N PRO A 53 -20.33 3.67 -12.05
CA PRO A 53 -20.27 4.89 -11.27
C PRO A 53 -18.80 5.28 -11.05
N PRO A 54 -18.49 6.57 -10.93
CA PRO A 54 -17.15 7.02 -10.57
C PRO A 54 -16.66 6.32 -9.30
N ARG A 55 -15.40 5.87 -9.28
CA ARG A 55 -14.83 5.09 -8.18
C ARG A 55 -13.51 5.69 -7.72
N ARG A 56 -13.14 5.37 -6.49
CA ARG A 56 -11.83 5.64 -5.91
C ARG A 56 -11.38 4.43 -5.12
N ALA A 57 -10.11 4.07 -5.21
CA ALA A 57 -9.55 2.91 -4.53
C ALA A 57 -8.21 3.25 -3.87
N HIS A 58 -7.83 2.48 -2.85
CA HIS A 58 -6.50 2.45 -2.26
C HIS A 58 -6.15 1.01 -1.92
N ILE A 59 -5.08 0.49 -2.52
CA ILE A 59 -4.64 -0.88 -2.21
C ILE A 59 -4.03 -0.91 -0.81
N VAL A 60 -4.22 -2.02 -0.09
CA VAL A 60 -4.04 -2.21 1.34
C VAL A 60 -5.19 -1.59 2.15
N THR A 61 -5.98 -2.46 2.81
CA THR A 61 -7.12 -2.09 3.66
C THR A 61 -6.73 -1.54 5.04
N ALA A 62 -5.53 -0.96 5.16
CA ALA A 62 -5.08 -0.25 6.36
C ALA A 62 -5.40 1.25 6.22
N SER A 63 -6.40 1.69 6.98
CA SER A 63 -6.88 3.07 6.93
C SER A 63 -7.59 3.46 8.23
N ARG A 64 -7.69 4.76 8.50
CA ARG A 64 -8.60 5.32 9.50
C ARG A 64 -9.89 5.75 8.80
N LEU A 65 -11.02 5.27 9.30
CA LEU A 65 -12.34 5.70 8.86
C LEU A 65 -13.05 6.44 9.98
N SER A 66 -13.73 7.55 9.67
CA SER A 66 -14.61 8.21 10.62
C SER A 66 -15.85 7.37 10.88
N ARG A 67 -16.47 7.58 12.05
CA ARG A 67 -17.79 7.00 12.36
C ARG A 67 -18.82 7.38 11.31
N ARG A 68 -18.78 8.61 10.79
CA ARG A 68 -19.70 9.10 9.76
C ARG A 68 -19.59 8.27 8.48
N LEU A 69 -18.37 8.06 7.98
CA LEU A 69 -18.12 7.23 6.80
C LEU A 69 -18.55 5.78 7.02
N LEU A 70 -18.22 5.18 8.17
CA LEU A 70 -18.64 3.81 8.51
C LEU A 70 -20.17 3.64 8.50
N MET A 71 -20.90 4.60 9.09
CA MET A 71 -22.37 4.56 9.08
C MET A 71 -22.96 4.76 7.69
N THR A 72 -22.35 5.61 6.85
CA THR A 72 -22.76 5.80 5.46
C THR A 72 -22.54 4.53 4.64
N MET A 73 -21.35 3.93 4.73
CA MET A 73 -21.05 2.64 4.09
C MET A 73 -22.04 1.55 4.52
N HIS A 74 -22.30 1.44 5.83
CA HIS A 74 -23.28 0.48 6.35
C HIS A 74 -24.68 0.70 5.75
N ARG A 75 -25.17 1.94 5.69
CA ARG A 75 -26.50 2.26 5.14
C ARG A 75 -26.59 2.01 3.64
N GLU A 76 -25.55 2.36 2.87
CA GLU A 76 -25.44 2.07 1.44
C GLU A 76 -25.54 0.57 1.19
N THR A 77 -24.79 -0.25 1.92
CA THR A 77 -24.82 -1.70 1.78
C THR A 77 -26.14 -2.31 2.30
N ALA A 78 -26.65 -1.88 3.45
CA ALA A 78 -27.86 -2.45 4.06
C ALA A 78 -29.13 -2.15 3.25
N HIS A 79 -29.31 -0.88 2.83
CA HIS A 79 -30.55 -0.42 2.21
C HIS A 79 -30.51 -0.39 0.68
N LYS A 80 -29.36 -0.08 0.08
CA LYS A 80 -29.23 0.02 -1.40
C LYS A 80 -28.52 -1.16 -2.03
N LYS A 81 -27.94 -2.06 -1.23
CA LYS A 81 -27.09 -3.17 -1.69
C LYS A 81 -25.87 -2.71 -2.47
N HIS A 82 -25.49 -1.44 -2.29
CA HIS A 82 -24.28 -0.89 -2.89
C HIS A 82 -23.06 -1.37 -2.11
N PHE A 83 -22.09 -1.89 -2.85
CA PHE A 83 -20.79 -2.28 -2.33
C PHE A 83 -19.76 -2.32 -3.45
N ALA A 84 -18.50 -2.23 -3.10
CA ALA A 84 -17.36 -2.42 -3.98
C ALA A 84 -16.31 -3.24 -3.26
N PHE A 85 -15.33 -3.80 -3.96
CA PHE A 85 -14.20 -4.48 -3.33
C PHE A 85 -13.65 -3.67 -2.12
N PRO A 86 -13.23 -4.29 -0.99
CA PRO A 86 -12.89 -3.57 0.25
C PRO A 86 -11.84 -2.46 0.11
N GLU A 87 -10.88 -2.59 -0.81
CA GLU A 87 -9.88 -1.54 -1.12
C GLU A 87 -10.45 -0.36 -1.92
N MET A 88 -11.64 -0.52 -2.51
CA MET A 88 -12.37 0.48 -3.26
C MET A 88 -13.52 1.10 -2.46
N TRP A 89 -14.15 0.35 -1.56
CA TRP A 89 -15.40 0.75 -0.93
C TRP A 89 -15.32 2.03 -0.08
N PRO A 90 -14.38 2.19 0.87
CA PRO A 90 -14.32 3.39 1.71
C PRO A 90 -14.08 4.66 0.88
N ALA A 91 -13.13 4.62 -0.06
CA ALA A 91 -12.79 5.77 -0.89
C ALA A 91 -13.91 6.11 -1.88
N THR A 92 -14.57 5.11 -2.45
CA THR A 92 -15.73 5.32 -3.33
C THR A 92 -16.93 5.90 -2.58
N ALA A 93 -17.24 5.37 -1.39
CA ALA A 93 -18.32 5.90 -0.55
C ALA A 93 -18.01 7.34 -0.10
N ALA A 94 -16.76 7.63 0.30
CA ALA A 94 -16.35 8.99 0.62
C ALA A 94 -16.52 9.94 -0.58
N PHE A 95 -16.12 9.50 -1.78
CA PHE A 95 -16.25 10.27 -3.01
C PHE A 95 -17.73 10.55 -3.37
N HIS A 96 -18.60 9.55 -3.32
CA HIS A 96 -20.02 9.69 -3.65
C HIS A 96 -20.77 10.63 -2.70
N HIS A 97 -20.37 10.65 -1.42
CA HIS A 97 -21.03 11.44 -0.38
C HIS A 97 -20.33 12.79 -0.10
N GLY A 98 -19.27 13.12 -0.83
CA GLY A 98 -18.56 14.40 -0.68
C GLY A 98 -17.78 14.51 0.63
N TYR A 99 -17.31 13.39 1.17
CA TYR A 99 -16.51 13.34 2.38
C TYR A 99 -15.03 13.57 2.08
N LYS A 100 -14.31 14.10 3.07
CA LYS A 100 -12.87 14.37 2.93
C LYS A 100 -12.09 13.07 3.03
N ALA A 101 -11.39 12.71 1.96
CA ALA A 101 -10.51 11.55 1.90
C ALA A 101 -9.09 11.99 1.54
N VAL A 102 -8.10 11.50 2.29
CA VAL A 102 -6.69 11.84 2.09
C VAL A 102 -5.83 10.57 2.13
N PHE A 103 -4.73 10.61 1.40
CA PHE A 103 -3.59 9.73 1.65
C PHE A 103 -2.66 10.46 2.64
N ALA A 104 -2.32 9.82 3.77
CA ALA A 104 -1.33 10.34 4.69
C ALA A 104 0.07 9.85 4.27
N PRO A 105 0.92 10.74 3.71
CA PRO A 105 2.27 10.35 3.36
C PRO A 105 3.04 9.97 4.62
N HIS A 106 3.69 8.82 4.58
CA HIS A 106 4.53 8.30 5.65
C HIS A 106 5.87 7.86 5.07
N PRO A 107 6.93 7.75 5.89
CA PRO A 107 8.21 7.21 5.43
C PRO A 107 8.03 5.83 4.79
N GLN A 108 8.45 5.71 3.54
CA GLN A 108 8.54 4.49 2.77
C GLN A 108 9.96 4.38 2.23
N PHE A 109 10.55 3.20 2.33
CA PHE A 109 11.90 2.96 1.84
C PHE A 109 11.86 2.06 0.61
N VAL A 110 12.84 2.25 -0.27
CA VAL A 110 13.04 1.48 -1.50
C VAL A 110 14.25 0.56 -1.33
N ASP A 111 14.20 -0.62 -1.91
CA ASP A 111 15.28 -1.62 -1.86
C ASP A 111 16.48 -1.29 -2.78
N ARG A 112 16.41 -0.18 -3.52
CA ARG A 112 17.44 0.25 -4.46
C ARG A 112 17.37 1.76 -4.69
N GLU A 113 18.47 2.33 -5.14
CA GLU A 113 18.51 3.72 -5.60
C GLU A 113 17.85 3.82 -6.99
N TRP A 114 16.70 4.48 -7.06
CA TRP A 114 16.05 4.81 -8.33
C TRP A 114 16.46 6.21 -8.79
N PRO A 115 16.72 6.44 -10.09
CA PRO A 115 16.69 7.80 -10.63
C PRO A 115 15.33 8.44 -10.32
N ILE A 116 15.33 9.61 -9.68
CA ILE A 116 14.14 10.22 -9.08
C ILE A 116 13.06 10.50 -10.14
N GLU A 117 13.46 11.00 -11.30
CA GLU A 117 12.58 11.31 -12.42
C GLU A 117 11.93 10.04 -12.98
N TYR A 118 12.70 8.95 -13.05
CA TYR A 118 12.20 7.66 -13.50
C TYR A 118 11.21 7.06 -12.50
N PHE A 119 11.53 7.12 -11.20
CA PHE A 119 10.63 6.66 -10.13
C PHE A 119 9.30 7.43 -10.15
N GLY A 120 9.38 8.77 -10.22
CA GLY A 120 8.21 9.63 -10.33
C GLY A 120 7.38 9.32 -11.57
N ALA A 121 8.01 9.14 -12.74
CA ALA A 121 7.32 8.80 -13.98
C ALA A 121 6.64 7.43 -13.91
N VAL A 122 7.26 6.44 -13.27
CA VAL A 122 6.69 5.08 -13.13
C VAL A 122 5.50 5.07 -12.18
N LEU A 123 5.60 5.71 -11.01
CA LEU A 123 4.50 5.72 -10.03
C LEU A 123 3.33 6.62 -10.45
N ASN A 124 3.59 7.64 -11.27
CA ASN A 124 2.60 8.63 -11.72
C ASN A 124 2.28 8.52 -13.22
N ALA A 125 2.38 7.32 -13.78
CA ALA A 125 2.17 7.05 -15.21
C ALA A 125 0.70 7.06 -15.66
N GLY A 126 -0.24 7.36 -14.77
CA GLY A 126 -1.66 7.43 -15.06
C GLY A 126 -2.08 8.74 -15.75
N LYS A 127 -3.39 8.99 -15.76
CA LYS A 127 -3.96 10.14 -16.47
C LYS A 127 -3.50 11.45 -15.85
N ASN A 128 -2.96 12.35 -16.67
CA ASN A 128 -2.47 13.68 -16.26
C ASN A 128 -1.44 13.65 -15.10
N GLY A 129 -0.60 12.61 -15.03
CA GLY A 129 0.38 12.47 -13.95
C GLY A 129 -0.19 11.96 -12.63
N ALA A 130 -1.38 11.35 -12.63
CA ALA A 130 -1.90 10.61 -11.48
C ALA A 130 -1.32 9.19 -11.42
N SER A 131 -1.44 8.52 -10.28
CA SER A 131 -1.04 7.11 -10.15
C SER A 131 -2.02 6.11 -10.77
N GLY A 132 -3.26 6.55 -11.06
CA GLY A 132 -4.34 5.76 -11.68
C GLY A 132 -5.01 6.46 -12.87
N GLY A 133 -6.21 6.02 -13.25
CA GLY A 133 -7.03 6.67 -14.27
C GLY A 133 -6.62 6.40 -15.71
N GLY A 134 -5.74 5.42 -15.94
CA GLY A 134 -5.30 5.04 -17.28
C GLY A 134 -4.47 3.76 -17.29
N ARG A 135 -4.31 3.17 -18.49
CA ARG A 135 -3.70 1.85 -18.68
C ARG A 135 -2.26 1.76 -18.16
N MET A 136 -1.56 2.89 -18.15
CA MET A 136 -0.18 3.01 -17.72
C MET A 136 -0.01 3.15 -16.20
N SER A 137 -1.11 3.24 -15.44
CA SER A 137 -1.17 3.18 -13.97
C SER A 137 -0.27 2.11 -13.38
N VAL A 138 0.34 2.42 -12.23
CA VAL A 138 1.12 1.46 -11.44
C VAL A 138 0.24 0.35 -10.84
N PHE A 139 -1.04 0.64 -10.59
CA PHE A 139 -2.03 -0.32 -10.09
C PHE A 139 -2.57 -1.22 -11.23
N GLY A 140 -2.50 -2.54 -11.04
CA GLY A 140 -2.71 -3.59 -12.05
C GLY A 140 -1.43 -4.31 -12.50
N GLN A 141 -1.25 -4.48 -13.81
CA GLN A 141 -0.13 -5.25 -14.40
C GLN A 141 1.27 -4.67 -14.10
N ARG A 142 1.33 -3.42 -13.61
CA ARG A 142 2.58 -2.69 -13.30
C ARG A 142 2.91 -2.67 -11.82
N GLU A 143 2.16 -3.36 -10.97
CA GLU A 143 2.35 -3.40 -9.51
C GLU A 143 3.71 -3.95 -9.08
N HIS A 144 4.40 -4.70 -9.96
CA HIS A 144 5.75 -5.17 -9.72
C HIS A 144 6.75 -4.04 -9.39
N ASN A 145 6.49 -2.81 -9.86
CA ASN A 145 7.32 -1.63 -9.54
C ASN A 145 7.26 -1.24 -8.06
N MET A 146 6.23 -1.69 -7.33
CA MET A 146 6.08 -1.45 -5.88
C MET A 146 6.67 -2.57 -5.01
N ARG A 147 7.20 -3.66 -5.60
CA ARG A 147 7.80 -4.79 -4.84
C ARG A 147 8.98 -4.36 -3.98
N GLY A 148 9.72 -3.35 -4.43
CA GLY A 148 10.88 -2.82 -3.72
C GLY A 148 10.52 -1.85 -2.59
N LEU A 149 9.25 -1.50 -2.40
CA LEU A 149 8.81 -0.59 -1.34
C LEU A 149 8.61 -1.32 -0.03
N THR A 150 8.84 -0.67 1.12
CA THR A 150 8.50 -1.25 2.43
C THR A 150 6.99 -1.42 2.65
N TRP A 151 6.17 -0.67 1.91
CA TRP A 151 4.71 -0.66 2.04
C TRP A 151 4.00 -0.94 0.71
N PHE A 152 3.62 -2.20 0.51
CA PHE A 152 2.69 -2.64 -0.52
C PHE A 152 2.27 -4.09 -0.23
N TYR A 153 1.08 -4.55 -0.64
CA TYR A 153 0.60 -5.91 -0.32
C TYR A 153 1.52 -7.03 -0.86
N ASN A 154 2.21 -6.74 -1.96
CA ASN A 154 3.17 -7.60 -2.64
C ASN A 154 4.61 -7.06 -2.47
N SER A 155 4.90 -6.38 -1.36
CA SER A 155 6.26 -5.95 -1.02
C SER A 155 7.15 -7.18 -0.78
N GLY A 156 8.28 -7.25 -1.49
CA GLY A 156 9.37 -8.18 -1.19
C GLY A 156 10.40 -7.60 -0.23
N PHE A 157 10.50 -6.26 -0.17
CA PHE A 157 11.52 -5.59 0.65
C PHE A 157 11.19 -5.57 2.14
N GLY A 158 9.96 -5.20 2.49
CA GLY A 158 9.51 -5.12 3.88
C GLY A 158 9.71 -6.43 4.67
N PRO A 159 9.29 -7.59 4.12
CA PRO A 159 9.50 -8.89 4.75
C PRO A 159 10.98 -9.26 4.97
N ASN A 160 11.88 -8.90 4.05
CA ASN A 160 13.32 -9.17 4.18
C ASN A 160 13.93 -8.30 5.29
N LEU A 161 13.50 -7.04 5.36
CA LEU A 161 13.96 -6.10 6.38
C LEU A 161 13.55 -6.55 7.79
N TYR A 162 12.29 -6.97 7.95
CA TYR A 162 11.76 -7.47 9.21
C TYR A 162 12.49 -8.74 9.69
N ARG A 163 12.71 -9.71 8.81
CA ARG A 163 13.41 -10.96 9.15
C ARG A 163 14.86 -10.71 9.58
N ARG A 164 15.58 -9.82 8.87
CA ARG A 164 16.95 -9.42 9.25
C ARG A 164 16.97 -8.67 10.58
N TRP A 165 15.97 -7.84 10.86
CA TRP A 165 15.81 -7.18 12.15
C TRP A 165 15.57 -8.17 13.31
N LEU A 166 14.96 -9.32 13.05
CA LEU A 166 14.86 -10.40 14.03
C LEU A 166 16.15 -11.24 14.17
N GLY A 167 17.18 -10.97 13.38
CA GLY A 167 18.42 -11.75 13.34
C GLY A 167 18.35 -13.00 12.44
N LEU A 168 17.37 -13.10 11.54
CA LEU A 168 17.23 -14.24 10.63
C LEU A 168 18.04 -14.03 9.33
N LYS A 169 18.58 -15.13 8.78
CA LYS A 169 19.22 -15.13 7.45
C LYS A 169 18.17 -15.04 6.34
N VAL A 170 18.38 -14.15 5.37
CA VAL A 170 17.52 -13.98 4.18
C VAL A 170 18.38 -13.80 2.95
N ASN A 171 18.17 -14.64 1.93
CA ASN A 171 18.98 -14.68 0.70
C ASN A 171 20.49 -14.84 1.00
N ASN A 172 20.84 -15.64 2.01
CA ASN A 172 22.20 -15.83 2.52
C ASN A 172 22.84 -14.61 3.21
N ASP A 173 22.10 -13.51 3.40
CA ASP A 173 22.56 -12.33 4.14
C ASP A 173 21.97 -12.28 5.55
N GLY A 174 22.71 -11.68 6.49
CA GLY A 174 22.29 -11.49 7.88
C GLY A 174 22.56 -12.72 8.76
N GLY A 175 21.75 -12.90 9.80
CA GLY A 175 21.94 -13.99 10.77
C GLY A 175 22.89 -13.66 11.90
N GLU A 176 22.89 -14.52 12.92
CA GLU A 176 23.76 -14.41 14.10
C GLU A 176 25.24 -14.25 13.75
N GLU A 177 25.76 -15.04 12.81
CA GLU A 177 27.16 -14.94 12.36
C GLU A 177 27.48 -13.54 11.79
N PHE A 178 26.58 -12.97 10.99
CA PHE A 178 26.75 -11.61 10.48
C PHE A 178 26.67 -10.56 11.61
N GLU A 179 25.82 -10.77 12.62
CA GLU A 179 25.71 -9.87 13.77
C GLU A 179 26.98 -9.92 14.65
N LEU A 180 27.60 -11.10 14.83
CA LEU A 180 28.67 -11.32 15.81
C LEU A 180 30.09 -11.33 15.23
N VAL A 181 30.27 -11.65 13.95
CA VAL A 181 31.59 -11.89 13.36
C VAL A 181 31.89 -10.86 12.27
N GLU A 182 33.02 -10.18 12.42
CA GLU A 182 33.55 -9.26 11.41
C GLU A 182 34.37 -10.03 10.37
N ASP A 183 33.97 -9.94 9.10
CA ASP A 183 34.70 -10.44 7.95
C ASP A 183 35.62 -9.35 7.37
N ALA A 184 36.90 -9.42 7.75
CA ALA A 184 37.91 -8.47 7.29
C ALA A 184 38.26 -8.59 5.78
N THR A 185 37.79 -9.63 5.09
CA THR A 185 38.00 -9.78 3.65
C THR A 185 37.03 -8.91 2.82
N LYS A 186 35.97 -8.41 3.45
CA LYS A 186 34.95 -7.57 2.83
C LYS A 186 35.25 -6.08 3.01
N ASP A 187 34.91 -5.27 2.01
CA ASP A 187 35.25 -3.84 1.97
C ASP A 187 34.16 -2.89 2.50
N GLY A 188 32.98 -3.41 2.82
CA GLY A 188 31.85 -2.65 3.35
C GLY A 188 31.12 -1.78 2.32
N LYS A 189 31.48 -1.84 1.03
CA LYS A 189 30.96 -0.86 0.04
C LYS A 189 29.61 -1.21 -0.56
N THR A 190 29.24 -2.49 -0.55
CA THR A 190 27.99 -2.98 -1.11
C THR A 190 27.29 -3.90 -0.12
N VAL A 191 25.98 -4.12 -0.28
CA VAL A 191 25.18 -4.96 0.64
C VAL A 191 25.78 -6.36 0.80
N GLY A 192 26.25 -6.99 -0.28
CA GLY A 192 26.89 -8.31 -0.21
C GLY A 192 28.31 -8.30 0.39
N HIS A 193 28.98 -7.15 0.38
CA HIS A 193 30.31 -6.93 0.95
C HIS A 193 30.26 -6.20 2.30
N LEU A 194 29.15 -6.24 3.03
CA LEU A 194 29.12 -5.75 4.41
C LEU A 194 29.94 -6.70 5.31
N ARG A 195 30.75 -6.12 6.19
CA ARG A 195 31.72 -6.85 7.03
C ARG A 195 31.03 -7.64 8.16
N GLY A 196 29.87 -7.20 8.64
CA GLY A 196 29.25 -7.80 9.83
C GLY A 196 29.99 -7.42 11.12
N GLY A 197 29.64 -8.06 12.23
CA GLY A 197 30.24 -7.83 13.55
C GLY A 197 29.76 -6.57 14.28
N GLU A 198 28.80 -5.84 13.71
CA GLU A 198 28.23 -4.60 14.28
C GLU A 198 26.98 -4.85 15.14
N GLY A 199 26.61 -6.13 15.35
CA GLY A 199 25.40 -6.52 16.03
C GLY A 199 24.15 -6.43 15.14
N ARG A 200 23.00 -6.44 15.81
CA ARG A 200 21.68 -6.39 15.17
C ARG A 200 21.41 -5.04 14.53
N MET A 201 20.77 -5.05 13.36
CA MET A 201 20.45 -3.83 12.64
C MET A 201 19.48 -2.90 13.39
N CYS A 202 19.74 -1.59 13.33
CA CYS A 202 18.84 -0.54 13.80
C CYS A 202 18.08 0.06 12.62
N LEU A 203 16.74 0.13 12.73
CA LEU A 203 15.86 0.65 11.68
C LEU A 203 15.23 1.98 12.10
N PRO A 204 15.12 2.97 11.20
CA PRO A 204 14.33 4.17 11.49
C PRO A 204 12.83 3.84 11.58
N PRO A 205 12.01 4.69 12.22
CA PRO A 205 10.56 4.53 12.21
C PRO A 205 10.01 4.45 10.78
N MET A 206 9.33 3.36 10.46
CA MET A 206 8.78 3.11 9.14
C MET A 206 7.53 2.25 9.20
N LEU A 207 6.73 2.33 8.15
CA LEU A 207 5.61 1.41 7.96
C LEU A 207 6.06 0.25 7.08
N ILE A 208 5.94 -0.97 7.59
CA ILE A 208 6.18 -2.21 6.85
C ILE A 208 4.82 -2.85 6.61
N HIS A 209 4.53 -3.27 5.37
CA HIS A 209 3.31 -4.02 5.10
C HIS A 209 3.32 -5.31 5.93
N PRO A 210 2.18 -5.76 6.50
CA PRO A 210 2.10 -7.01 7.24
C PRO A 210 2.94 -8.13 6.62
N VAL A 211 3.86 -8.66 7.44
CA VAL A 211 4.81 -9.70 7.05
C VAL A 211 4.13 -11.04 7.25
N LYS A 212 4.06 -11.82 6.17
CA LYS A 212 3.44 -13.15 6.13
C LYS A 212 4.51 -14.21 6.35
N ASP A 213 4.09 -15.36 6.87
CA ASP A 213 4.87 -16.60 6.95
C ASP A 213 6.24 -16.39 7.62
N VAL A 214 6.20 -15.83 8.85
CA VAL A 214 7.39 -15.69 9.69
C VAL A 214 7.52 -16.94 10.55
N GLU A 215 8.50 -17.77 10.23
CA GLU A 215 8.93 -18.88 11.08
C GLU A 215 10.04 -18.40 12.00
N LEU A 216 9.80 -18.47 13.30
CA LEU A 216 10.81 -18.19 14.31
C LEU A 216 11.50 -19.49 14.69
N PRO A 217 12.85 -19.54 14.75
CA PRO A 217 13.54 -20.66 15.33
C PRO A 217 13.14 -20.75 16.82
N VAL A 218 12.49 -21.84 17.19
CA VAL A 218 12.15 -22.16 18.57
C VAL A 218 13.24 -23.07 19.12
N GLU A 219 13.83 -22.73 20.25
CA GLU A 219 14.70 -23.67 20.96
C GLU A 219 13.84 -24.82 21.51
N GLY A 220 13.91 -25.97 20.85
CA GLY A 220 13.17 -27.18 21.20
C GLY A 220 13.72 -28.40 20.48
N LYS A 221 13.63 -29.58 21.11
CA LYS A 221 14.03 -30.85 20.49
C LYS A 221 13.25 -31.04 19.19
N LYS A 222 13.96 -31.24 18.07
CA LYS A 222 13.35 -31.69 16.82
C LYS A 222 12.61 -33.01 17.10
N ASP A 223 11.32 -33.06 16.82
CA ASP A 223 10.62 -34.33 16.80
C ASP A 223 11.17 -35.17 15.63
N PRO A 224 11.57 -36.43 15.87
CA PRO A 224 12.34 -37.24 14.92
C PRO A 224 11.51 -37.79 13.74
N GLU A 225 10.32 -37.28 13.45
CA GLU A 225 9.40 -37.87 12.46
C GLU A 225 9.34 -37.16 11.09
N GLU A 226 10.23 -36.20 10.80
CA GLU A 226 10.37 -35.61 9.46
C GLU A 226 11.77 -35.83 8.89
N GLU A 227 12.03 -37.07 8.42
CA GLU A 227 13.01 -37.39 7.36
C GLU A 227 12.29 -37.97 6.14
#